data_AF-A0A2W6WR16-F1
#
_entry.id   AF-A0A2W6WR16-F1
#
_cell.length_a   1.000
_cell.length_b   1.000
_cell.length_c   1.000
_cell.angle_alpha   90.00
_cell.angle_beta   90.00
_cell.angle_gamma   90.00
#
_symmetry.space_group_name_H-M   'P 1'
#
loop_
_entity.id
_entity.type
_entity.pdbx_description
1 polymer ?
#
loop_
_entity_poly.entity_id
_entity_poly.type
_entity_poly.pdbx_seq_one_letter_code
_entity_poly.pdbx_strand_id
1 'polypeptide(L)'
;MSNARRAERAAKSEMHMSDDTFFNLSGQVRDAYVKLDDVLAHTLRMSADMIDTARTFGLAPEQGQKLFKRFHGCIDTMMQSREQLLGAHLEATKIRMKTNQAERADGCYSPWSALEEKQADALRLVA
;
A
#
# COMPACT_ATOMS: atom_id res chain seq x y z
N MET A 1 -29.05 -21.44 8.90
CA MET A 1 -29.13 -20.86 7.53
C MET A 1 -28.07 -21.52 6.68
N SER A 2 -28.40 -22.01 5.48
CA SER A 2 -27.40 -22.59 4.56
C SER A 2 -26.48 -21.50 4.00
N ASN A 3 -25.24 -21.86 3.64
CA ASN A 3 -24.26 -20.95 3.05
C ASN A 3 -24.80 -20.25 1.79
N ALA A 4 -25.61 -20.94 0.98
CA ALA A 4 -26.28 -20.38 -0.20
C ALA A 4 -27.17 -19.17 0.13
N ARG A 5 -27.99 -19.23 1.18
CA ARG A 5 -28.85 -18.10 1.59
C ARG A 5 -28.06 -16.93 2.15
N ARG A 6 -26.87 -17.19 2.72
CA ARG A 6 -26.01 -16.11 3.23
C ARG A 6 -25.26 -15.41 2.10
N ALA A 7 -24.76 -16.16 1.11
CA ALA A 7 -24.18 -15.61 -0.11
C ALA A 7 -25.20 -14.74 -0.87
N GLU A 8 -26.44 -15.22 -1.00
CA GLU A 8 -27.51 -14.47 -1.66
C GLU A 8 -27.88 -13.17 -0.93
N ARG A 9 -27.74 -13.13 0.40
CA ARG A 9 -27.92 -11.91 1.21
C ARG A 9 -26.73 -10.96 1.06
N ALA A 10 -25.50 -11.47 1.01
CA ALA A 10 -24.30 -10.68 0.78
C ALA A 10 -24.34 -10.00 -0.60
N ALA A 11 -24.75 -10.74 -1.64
CA ALA A 11 -24.87 -10.24 -3.01
C ALA A 11 -25.90 -9.11 -3.16
N LYS A 12 -26.85 -8.98 -2.24
CA LYS A 12 -27.86 -7.91 -2.20
C LYS A 12 -27.41 -6.68 -1.39
N SER A 13 -26.20 -6.67 -0.83
CA SER A 13 -25.65 -5.51 -0.12
C SER A 13 -25.26 -4.41 -1.10
N GLU A 14 -25.61 -3.16 -0.80
CA GLU A 14 -25.17 -1.98 -1.57
C GLU A 14 -23.64 -1.81 -1.60
N MET A 15 -22.94 -2.38 -0.61
CA MET A 15 -21.49 -2.39 -0.51
C MET A 15 -20.87 -3.75 -0.89
N HIS A 16 -21.63 -4.60 -1.60
CA HIS A 16 -21.09 -5.82 -2.15
C HIS A 16 -20.08 -5.47 -3.25
N MET A 17 -18.89 -6.05 -3.14
CA MET A 17 -17.85 -5.92 -4.15
C MET A 17 -17.37 -7.30 -4.53
N SER A 18 -17.32 -7.56 -5.85
CA SER A 18 -16.78 -8.80 -6.38
C SER A 18 -15.29 -8.92 -6.05
N ASP A 19 -14.81 -10.16 -5.98
CA ASP A 19 -13.41 -10.45 -5.72
C ASP A 19 -12.48 -9.82 -6.75
N ASP A 20 -12.82 -9.90 -8.03
CA ASP A 20 -12.00 -9.32 -9.10
C ASP A 20 -11.87 -7.80 -8.97
N THR A 21 -12.98 -7.12 -8.68
CA THR A 21 -12.98 -5.66 -8.45
C THR A 21 -12.12 -5.30 -7.25
N PHE A 22 -12.23 -6.07 -6.16
CA PHE A 22 -11.42 -5.84 -4.96
C PHE A 22 -9.93 -6.09 -5.21
N PHE A 23 -9.57 -7.19 -5.88
CA PHE A 23 -8.18 -7.52 -6.16
C PHE A 23 -7.54 -6.50 -7.11
N ASN A 24 -8.28 -6.04 -8.11
CA ASN A 24 -7.82 -4.99 -9.02
C ASN A 24 -7.58 -3.68 -8.26
N LEU A 25 -8.55 -3.22 -7.46
CA LEU A 25 -8.40 -1.97 -6.69
C LEU A 25 -7.30 -2.08 -5.63
N SER A 26 -7.25 -3.20 -4.90
CA SER A 26 -6.19 -3.46 -3.90
C SER A 26 -4.81 -3.54 -4.56
N GLY A 27 -4.73 -4.11 -5.76
CA GLY A 27 -3.51 -4.15 -6.56
C GLY A 27 -3.05 -2.74 -6.93
N GLN A 28 -3.95 -1.89 -7.41
CA GLN A 28 -3.63 -0.49 -7.74
C GLN A 28 -3.15 0.31 -6.52
N VAL A 29 -3.79 0.16 -5.36
CA VAL A 29 -3.37 0.83 -4.13
C VAL A 29 -2.02 0.29 -3.65
N ARG A 30 -1.80 -1.02 -3.77
CA ARG A 30 -0.49 -1.64 -3.54
C ARG A 30 0.59 -1.06 -4.42
N ASP A 31 0.35 -1.01 -5.71
CA ASP A 31 1.31 -0.47 -6.67
C ASP A 31 1.63 1.01 -6.38
N ALA A 32 0.65 1.77 -5.88
CA ALA A 32 0.85 3.16 -5.50
C ALA A 32 1.82 3.32 -4.32
N TYR A 33 1.64 2.59 -3.22
CA TYR A 33 2.57 2.70 -2.09
C TYR A 33 3.93 2.03 -2.37
N VAL A 34 4.00 1.01 -3.24
CA VAL A 34 5.29 0.44 -3.70
C VAL A 34 6.08 1.48 -4.49
N LYS A 35 5.44 2.19 -5.43
CA LYS A 35 6.10 3.28 -6.17
C LYS A 35 6.53 4.42 -5.25
N LEU A 36 5.74 4.71 -4.22
CA LEU A 36 6.11 5.70 -3.22
C LEU A 36 7.33 5.24 -2.39
N ASP A 37 7.41 3.95 -2.05
CA ASP A 37 8.57 3.35 -1.37
C ASP A 37 9.84 3.45 -2.24
N ASP A 38 9.73 3.22 -3.54
CA ASP A 38 10.84 3.39 -4.48
C ASP A 38 11.33 4.85 -4.54
N VAL A 39 10.40 5.80 -4.63
CA VAL A 39 10.73 7.25 -4.62
C VAL A 39 11.32 7.67 -3.28
N LEU A 40 10.81 7.15 -2.17
CA LEU A 40 11.35 7.40 -0.82
C LEU A 40 12.79 6.88 -0.70
N ALA A 41 13.04 5.65 -1.16
CA ALA A 41 14.38 5.06 -1.15
C ALA A 41 15.36 5.86 -2.03
N HIS A 42 14.92 6.31 -3.21
CA HIS A 42 15.73 7.18 -4.07
C HIS A 42 16.02 8.52 -3.38
N THR A 43 15.02 9.13 -2.74
CA THR A 43 15.15 10.40 -2.02
C THR A 43 16.14 10.29 -0.87
N LEU A 44 16.10 9.20 -0.09
CA LEU A 44 17.02 8.95 1.01
C LEU A 44 18.48 8.81 0.54
N ARG A 45 18.71 8.14 -0.60
CA ARG A 45 20.05 8.10 -1.21
C ARG A 45 20.49 9.49 -1.64
N MET A 46 19.60 10.25 -2.29
CA MET A 46 19.89 11.61 -2.71
C MET A 46 20.21 12.55 -1.53
N SER A 47 19.62 12.36 -0.34
CA SER A 47 20.07 13.12 0.86
C SER A 47 21.51 12.83 1.23
N ALA A 48 21.95 11.57 1.14
CA ALA A 48 23.33 11.20 1.45
C ALA A 48 24.29 11.87 0.46
N ASP A 49 24.00 11.76 -0.84
CA ASP A 49 24.80 12.38 -1.91
C ASP A 49 24.87 13.90 -1.75
N MET A 50 23.76 14.52 -1.31
CA MET A 50 23.70 15.96 -1.06
C MET A 50 24.57 16.39 0.11
N ILE A 51 24.68 15.59 1.17
CA ILE A 51 25.58 15.87 2.32
C ILE A 51 27.04 15.83 1.86
N ASP A 52 27.40 14.80 1.10
CA ASP A 52 28.77 14.64 0.58
C ASP A 52 29.13 15.75 -0.41
N THR A 53 28.20 16.10 -1.29
CA THR A 53 28.38 17.20 -2.24
C THR A 53 28.51 18.53 -1.52
N ALA A 54 27.63 18.84 -0.56
CA ALA A 54 27.67 20.08 0.22
C ALA A 54 29.00 20.28 0.96
N ARG A 55 29.57 19.19 1.49
CA ARG A 55 30.92 19.20 2.09
C ARG A 55 32.01 19.50 1.06
N THR A 56 31.86 19.01 -0.16
CA THR A 56 32.88 19.13 -1.22
C THR A 56 32.98 20.53 -1.80
N PHE A 57 31.87 21.21 -2.07
CA PHE A 57 31.90 22.57 -2.67
C PHE A 57 31.94 23.71 -1.63
N GLY A 58 31.98 23.38 -0.33
CA GLY A 58 32.06 24.37 0.74
C GLY A 58 30.77 25.17 0.91
N LEU A 59 29.61 24.51 0.82
CA LEU A 59 28.31 25.16 1.01
C LEU A 59 28.27 25.88 2.36
N ALA A 60 27.86 27.15 2.35
CA ALA A 60 27.68 27.91 3.58
C ALA A 60 26.73 27.16 4.54
N PRO A 61 27.08 26.98 5.82
CA PRO A 61 26.31 26.16 6.76
C PRO A 61 24.82 26.52 6.83
N GLU A 62 24.48 27.81 6.82
CA GLU A 62 23.09 28.27 6.86
C GLU A 62 22.28 27.90 5.60
N GLN A 63 22.91 27.94 4.43
CA GLN A 63 22.27 27.55 3.17
C GLN A 63 22.07 26.04 3.13
N GLY A 64 23.07 25.27 3.59
CA GLY A 64 22.96 23.82 3.78
C GLY A 64 21.80 23.47 4.71
N GLN A 65 21.75 24.06 5.91
CA GLN A 65 20.68 23.80 6.87
C GLN A 65 19.29 24.07 6.30
N LYS A 66 19.09 25.18 5.56
CA LYS A 66 17.81 25.49 4.92
C LYS A 66 17.44 24.45 3.85
N LEU A 67 18.41 24.02 3.05
CA LEU A 67 18.23 22.99 2.03
C LEU A 67 17.87 21.63 2.66
N PHE A 68 18.68 21.16 3.61
CA PHE A 68 18.44 19.91 4.33
C PHE A 68 17.09 19.92 5.05
N LYS A 69 16.69 21.04 5.67
CA LYS A 69 15.39 21.16 6.32
C LYS A 69 14.22 20.99 5.34
N ARG A 70 14.30 21.61 4.15
CA ARG A 70 13.27 21.43 3.10
C ARG A 70 13.23 19.99 2.61
N PHE A 71 14.40 19.39 2.46
CA PHE A 71 14.53 18.02 1.99
C PHE A 71 13.93 17.00 2.98
N HIS A 72 14.29 17.11 4.25
CA HIS A 72 13.69 16.28 5.30
C HIS A 72 12.17 16.46 5.40
N GLY A 73 11.67 17.69 5.28
CA GLY A 73 10.21 17.91 5.25
C GLY A 73 9.51 17.21 4.09
N CYS A 74 10.18 17.07 2.93
CA CYS A 74 9.66 16.28 1.82
C CYS A 74 9.63 14.78 2.15
N ILE A 75 10.70 14.23 2.73
CA ILE A 75 10.77 12.84 3.20
C ILE A 75 9.64 12.54 4.19
N ASP A 76 9.46 13.41 5.19
CA ASP A 76 8.41 13.26 6.20
C ASP A 76 7.02 13.23 5.57
N THR A 77 6.77 14.12 4.60
CA THR A 77 5.49 14.17 3.86
C THR A 77 5.27 12.89 3.04
N MET A 78 6.32 12.33 2.44
CA MET A 78 6.22 11.06 1.71
C MET A 78 5.92 9.89 2.66
N MET A 79 6.55 9.84 3.83
CA MET A 79 6.27 8.81 4.83
C MET A 79 4.80 8.91 5.33
N GLN A 80 4.32 10.12 5.62
CA GLN A 80 2.92 10.32 5.99
C GLN A 80 1.94 9.93 4.88
N SER A 81 2.24 10.27 3.62
CA SER A 81 1.44 9.89 2.47
C SER A 81 1.36 8.37 2.32
N ARG A 82 2.47 7.67 2.58
CA ARG A 82 2.54 6.20 2.57
C ARG A 82 1.66 5.59 3.65
N GLU A 83 1.74 6.09 4.87
CA GLU A 83 0.92 5.63 6.00
C GLU A 83 -0.57 5.84 5.73
N GLN A 84 -0.95 6.98 5.15
CA GLN A 84 -2.33 7.28 4.77
C GLN A 84 -2.85 6.33 3.68
N LEU A 85 -2.04 6.03 2.65
CA LEU A 85 -2.41 5.07 1.61
C LEU A 85 -2.61 3.65 2.17
N LEU A 86 -1.72 3.20 3.06
CA LEU A 86 -1.87 1.92 3.75
C LEU A 86 -3.09 1.89 4.65
N GLY A 87 -3.34 2.96 5.40
CA GLY A 87 -4.53 3.11 6.24
C GLY A 87 -5.82 2.99 5.42
N ALA A 88 -5.92 3.74 4.31
CA ALA A 88 -7.06 3.68 3.40
C ALA A 88 -7.25 2.27 2.81
N HIS A 89 -6.16 1.58 2.44
CA HIS A 89 -6.23 0.21 1.94
C HIS A 89 -6.78 -0.77 2.98
N LEU A 90 -6.31 -0.66 4.22
CA LEU A 90 -6.77 -1.50 5.33
C LEU A 90 -8.24 -1.23 5.67
N GLU A 91 -8.67 0.02 5.65
CA GLU A 91 -10.07 0.39 5.85
C GLU A 91 -10.97 -0.16 4.76
N ALA A 92 -10.61 0.00 3.49
CA ALA A 92 -11.34 -0.57 2.36
C ALA A 92 -11.46 -2.10 2.48
N THR A 93 -10.37 -2.77 2.90
CA THR A 93 -10.36 -4.22 3.14
C THR A 93 -11.32 -4.60 4.28
N LYS A 94 -11.31 -3.86 5.39
CA LYS A 94 -12.23 -4.09 6.51
C LYS A 94 -13.69 -3.91 6.12
N ILE A 95 -14.01 -2.88 5.32
CA ILE A 95 -15.37 -2.63 4.82
C ILE A 95 -15.83 -3.82 3.98
N ARG A 96 -15.03 -4.25 3.00
CA ARG A 96 -15.34 -5.45 2.19
C ARG A 96 -15.56 -6.68 3.06
N MET A 97 -14.69 -6.91 4.05
CA MET A 97 -14.84 -8.08 4.92
C MET A 97 -16.16 -8.06 5.66
N LYS A 98 -16.57 -6.91 6.21
CA LYS A 98 -17.86 -6.78 6.90
C LYS A 98 -19.05 -6.98 5.96
N THR A 99 -18.95 -6.54 4.70
CA THR A 99 -20.05 -6.61 3.74
C THR A 99 -20.18 -7.99 3.09
N ASN A 100 -19.04 -8.67 2.85
CA ASN A 100 -18.99 -10.03 2.29
C ASN A 100 -18.95 -11.13 3.37
N GLN A 101 -18.94 -10.79 4.67
CA GLN A 101 -18.81 -11.73 5.79
C GLN A 101 -19.91 -12.78 5.86
N ALA A 102 -21.11 -12.49 5.34
CA ALA A 102 -22.18 -13.48 5.28
C ALA A 102 -21.81 -14.66 4.34
N GLU A 103 -21.00 -14.43 3.31
CA GLU A 103 -20.58 -15.47 2.36
C GLU A 103 -19.44 -16.36 2.91
N ARG A 104 -18.61 -15.87 3.85
CA ARG A 104 -17.31 -16.49 4.21
C ARG A 104 -17.12 -16.74 5.71
N ALA A 105 -18.10 -17.33 6.38
CA ALA A 105 -18.16 -17.47 7.84
C ALA A 105 -17.04 -18.31 8.55
N ASP A 106 -15.84 -18.45 7.98
CA ASP A 106 -14.73 -19.28 8.47
C ASP A 106 -13.46 -18.48 8.86
N GLY A 107 -13.62 -17.25 9.37
CA GLY A 107 -12.55 -16.54 10.09
C GLY A 107 -11.94 -15.33 9.37
N CYS A 108 -11.10 -14.58 10.11
CA CYS A 108 -10.43 -13.36 9.63
C CYS A 108 -9.58 -13.65 8.39
N TYR A 109 -10.03 -13.17 7.23
CA TYR A 109 -9.28 -13.24 5.99
C TYR A 109 -8.01 -12.39 6.07
N SER A 110 -6.85 -13.02 5.84
CA SER A 110 -5.61 -12.30 5.54
C SER A 110 -5.60 -11.99 4.04
N PRO A 111 -5.51 -10.71 3.63
CA PRO A 111 -5.40 -10.36 2.22
C PRO A 111 -4.10 -10.83 1.57
N TRP A 112 -3.12 -11.27 2.36
CA TRP A 112 -1.80 -11.69 1.88
C TRP A 112 -1.74 -13.16 1.46
N SER A 113 -2.52 -14.06 2.09
CA SER A 113 -2.49 -15.48 1.74
C SER A 113 -2.98 -15.74 0.31
N ALA A 114 -3.98 -15.01 -0.15
CA ALA A 114 -4.51 -15.13 -1.52
C ALA A 114 -3.60 -14.47 -2.58
N LEU A 115 -2.77 -13.49 -2.19
CA LEU A 115 -1.78 -12.87 -3.08
C LEU A 115 -0.55 -13.77 -3.21
N GLU A 116 -0.14 -14.44 -2.13
CA GLU A 116 0.94 -15.42 -2.13
C GLU A 116 0.59 -16.67 -2.96
N GLU A 117 -0.65 -17.19 -2.88
CA GLU A 117 -1.09 -18.31 -3.72
C GLU A 117 -1.11 -17.96 -5.22
N LYS A 118 -1.64 -16.79 -5.59
CA LYS A 118 -1.64 -16.34 -7.00
C LYS A 118 -0.24 -16.07 -7.54
N GLN A 119 0.69 -15.60 -6.69
CA GLN A 119 2.09 -15.46 -7.08
C GLN A 119 2.81 -16.82 -7.18
N ALA A 120 2.49 -17.79 -6.32
CA ALA A 120 3.03 -19.13 -6.38
C ALA A 120 2.58 -19.89 -7.65
N ASP A 121 1.32 -19.73 -8.07
CA ASP A 121 0.82 -20.29 -9.33
C ASP A 121 1.43 -19.60 -10.55
N ALA A 122 1.64 -18.28 -10.50
CA ALA A 122 2.31 -17.55 -11.57
C ALA A 122 3.79 -17.96 -11.73
N LEU A 123 4.47 -18.34 -10.64
CA LEU A 123 5.85 -18.86 -10.65
C LEU A 123 5.95 -20.32 -11.08
N ARG A 124 4.92 -21.15 -10.85
CA ARG A 124 4.87 -22.55 -11.33
C ARG A 124 4.61 -22.69 -12.83
N LEU A 125 4.03 -21.67 -13.47
CA LEU A 125 3.78 -21.66 -14.91
C LEU A 125 5.00 -21.20 -15.74
N VAL A 126 6.13 -20.88 -15.10
CA VAL A 126 7.37 -20.40 -15.73
C VAL A 126 8.57 -21.32 -15.43
N ALA A 127 8.34 -22.50 -14.83
CA ALA A 127 9.37 -23.51 -14.55
C ALA A 127 9.21 -24.76 -15.42
#